data_AF-A0A970D5R4-F1
#
_entry.id   AF-A0A970D5R4-F1
#
_cell.length_a   1.000
_cell.length_b   1.000
_cell.length_c   1.000
_cell.angle_alpha   90.00
_cell.angle_beta   90.00
_cell.angle_gamma   90.00
#
_symmetry.space_group_name_H-M   'P 1'
#
loop_
_entity.id
_entity.type
_entity.pdbx_description
1 polymer ?
#
loop_
_entity_poly.entity_id
_entity_poly.type
_entity_poly.pdbx_seq_one_letter_code
_entity_poly.pdbx_strand_id
1 'polypeptide(L)'
;MQALLLQTFYGFGMSAINNFVYTRMYALFTVFALGLLLAILKLDDKQAYENKYLFAISSLIFLGCMTHYHFYVYACFLILIKLLIMLYDKQYKSAGKLAVTALLPVILAIAVYPAIITHMQTSPRSAEAFGGLQHEDPLLKLCWIFMYAANYIIGLNIELSERLAADLYAFINITAKLFLPLLLVLPTLLFFKKKNRTEDTQKPSRIKIFLQKHDFKNIFLIFLPALLFCIVIAPTVAKFFIRFFARFFFFLMPIFCLGILLFLRALFSKVLSKTFHVNLLLAITIATFCLFSHLNDTENFTLQIPGHMTEKTYLEKVENKAIFWLTPGHGALHAMAPLFMHAKQVFPSRLENLNKISQEIRTMSKTEEILLFVPTTLKKDEKILQALIDADIENITHHGKYFSWLYYNVYSLSKSSKE
;
A
#
# COMPACT_ATOMS: atom_id res chain seq x y z
N MET A 1 24.12 -4.05 13.75
CA MET A 1 23.97 -2.62 13.43
C MET A 1 23.08 -2.38 12.21
N GLN A 2 23.42 -2.85 11.00
CA GLN A 2 22.63 -2.55 9.79
C GLN A 2 21.20 -3.11 9.81
N ALA A 3 21.01 -4.32 10.36
CA ALA A 3 19.68 -4.85 10.58
C ALA A 3 18.85 -3.97 11.54
N LEU A 4 19.50 -3.42 12.59
CA LEU A 4 18.87 -2.48 13.51
C LEU A 4 18.49 -1.18 12.78
N LEU A 5 19.41 -0.63 11.97
CA LEU A 5 19.13 0.56 11.16
C LEU A 5 17.96 0.36 10.20
N LEU A 6 17.85 -0.82 9.58
CA LEU A 6 16.71 -1.15 8.72
C LEU A 6 15.40 -1.20 9.52
N GLN A 7 15.42 -1.85 10.68
CA GLN A 7 14.25 -1.91 11.58
C GLN A 7 13.84 -0.52 12.04
N THR A 8 14.80 0.34 12.39
CA THR A 8 14.53 1.74 12.73
C THR A 8 13.93 2.49 11.54
N PHE A 9 14.51 2.32 10.35
CA PHE A 9 14.09 3.04 9.15
C PHE A 9 12.65 2.71 8.75
N TYR A 10 12.29 1.43 8.76
CA TYR A 10 10.91 1.04 8.52
C TYR A 10 10.02 1.38 9.72
N GLY A 11 10.38 0.91 10.93
CA GLY A 11 9.51 0.92 12.10
C GLY A 11 9.16 2.29 12.64
N PHE A 12 10.06 3.28 12.53
CA PHE A 12 9.79 4.66 12.92
C PHE A 12 9.38 5.56 11.74
N GLY A 13 9.44 5.06 10.50
CA GLY A 13 8.99 5.80 9.33
C GLY A 13 7.47 5.89 9.27
N MET A 14 6.95 6.95 8.64
CA MET A 14 5.50 7.16 8.55
C MET A 14 4.77 6.05 7.79
N SER A 15 5.47 5.37 6.86
CA SER A 15 4.97 4.16 6.19
C SER A 15 4.54 3.05 7.16
N ALA A 16 5.26 2.81 8.26
CA ALA A 16 4.88 1.81 9.25
C ALA A 16 3.70 2.29 10.09
N ILE A 17 3.73 3.54 10.56
CA ILE A 17 2.63 4.12 11.36
C ILE A 17 1.32 4.05 10.58
N ASN A 18 1.32 4.46 9.31
CA ASN A 18 0.15 4.36 8.45
C ASN A 18 -0.32 2.92 8.28
N ASN A 19 0.61 1.97 8.13
CA ASN A 19 0.29 0.55 7.99
C ASN A 19 -0.34 -0.06 9.27
N PHE A 20 0.21 0.23 10.44
CA PHE A 20 -0.19 -0.38 11.72
C PHE A 20 -1.37 0.32 12.40
N VAL A 21 -1.47 1.65 12.30
CA VAL A 21 -2.53 2.42 12.98
C VAL A 21 -3.82 2.38 12.18
N TYR A 22 -3.76 2.62 10.87
CA TYR A 22 -4.94 2.86 10.04
C TYR A 22 -5.35 1.69 9.15
N THR A 23 -4.41 0.83 8.73
CA THR A 23 -4.69 -0.28 7.81
C THR A 23 -4.38 -1.64 8.42
N ARG A 24 -4.94 -1.94 9.60
CA ARG A 24 -4.60 -3.10 10.45
C ARG A 24 -4.55 -4.47 9.75
N MET A 25 -5.38 -4.70 8.73
CA MET A 25 -5.34 -5.93 7.91
C MET A 25 -4.05 -6.05 7.08
N TYR A 26 -3.51 -4.93 6.60
CA TYR A 26 -2.26 -4.85 5.83
C TYR A 26 -1.01 -4.98 6.72
N ALA A 27 -1.10 -4.59 7.99
CA ALA A 27 -0.07 -4.90 8.98
C ALA A 27 0.11 -6.42 9.14
N LEU A 28 -0.98 -7.17 9.31
CA LEU A 28 -0.93 -8.62 9.41
C LEU A 28 -0.44 -9.26 8.10
N PHE A 29 -0.89 -8.73 6.95
CA PHE A 29 -0.34 -9.12 5.64
C PHE A 29 1.18 -8.90 5.58
N THR A 30 1.70 -7.79 6.09
CA THR A 30 3.14 -7.50 6.15
C THR A 30 3.90 -8.55 6.95
N VAL A 31 3.38 -8.92 8.13
CA VAL A 31 3.98 -9.96 8.97
C VAL A 31 4.04 -11.29 8.24
N PHE A 32 2.94 -11.73 7.61
CA PHE A 32 2.91 -13.01 6.90
C PHE A 32 3.79 -13.00 5.64
N ALA A 33 3.81 -11.91 4.88
CA ALA A 33 4.64 -11.77 3.69
C ALA A 33 6.14 -11.81 4.03
N LEU A 34 6.57 -11.04 5.03
CA LEU A 34 7.96 -11.04 5.49
C LEU A 34 8.35 -12.36 6.17
N GLY A 35 7.44 -12.94 6.96
CA GLY A 35 7.63 -14.27 7.56
C GLY A 35 7.84 -15.34 6.50
N LEU A 36 7.05 -15.30 5.42
CA LEU A 36 7.17 -16.24 4.30
C LEU A 36 8.50 -16.06 3.58
N LEU A 37 8.90 -14.82 3.28
CA LEU A 37 10.19 -14.50 2.68
C LEU A 37 11.36 -15.01 3.56
N LEU A 38 11.29 -14.76 4.87
CA LEU A 38 12.31 -15.23 5.81
C LEU A 38 12.40 -16.76 5.85
N ALA A 39 11.26 -17.46 5.93
CA ALA A 39 11.22 -18.91 5.95
C ALA A 39 11.81 -19.51 4.67
N ILE A 40 11.53 -18.89 3.52
CA ILE A 40 12.09 -19.31 2.21
C ILE A 40 13.60 -19.05 2.13
N LEU A 41 14.08 -17.89 2.59
CA LEU A 41 15.52 -17.60 2.65
C LEU A 41 16.25 -18.58 3.58
N LYS A 42 15.61 -18.98 4.69
CA LYS A 42 16.18 -19.92 5.66
C LYS A 42 16.14 -21.38 5.23
N LEU A 43 15.39 -21.73 4.19
CA LEU A 43 15.36 -23.07 3.62
C LEU A 43 16.74 -23.48 3.07
N ASP A 44 17.55 -22.52 2.62
CA ASP A 44 18.89 -22.78 2.06
C ASP A 44 19.98 -23.00 3.12
N ASP A 45 19.80 -22.45 4.34
CA ASP A 45 20.87 -22.39 5.33
C ASP A 45 21.16 -23.75 5.99
N LYS A 46 20.17 -24.64 6.18
CA LYS A 46 20.33 -25.92 6.90
C LYS A 46 19.34 -27.00 6.48
N GLN A 47 19.80 -28.05 5.78
CA GLN A 47 19.00 -29.24 5.45
C GLN A 47 18.37 -29.92 6.68
N ALA A 48 19.02 -29.89 7.85
CA ALA A 48 18.52 -30.49 9.08
C ALA A 48 17.19 -29.88 9.58
N TYR A 49 16.82 -28.67 9.13
CA TYR A 49 15.59 -28.00 9.53
C TYR A 49 14.61 -27.81 8.35
N GLU A 50 14.82 -28.51 7.23
CA GLU A 50 14.00 -28.39 6.02
C GLU A 50 12.50 -28.55 6.35
N ASN A 51 12.12 -29.61 7.07
CA ASN A 51 10.72 -29.86 7.44
C ASN A 51 10.11 -28.77 8.32
N LYS A 52 10.89 -28.17 9.23
CA LYS A 52 10.43 -27.07 10.09
C LYS A 52 10.11 -25.84 9.25
N TYR A 53 10.97 -25.50 8.30
CA TYR A 53 10.74 -24.36 7.41
C TYR A 53 9.63 -24.63 6.40
N LEU A 54 9.50 -25.86 5.89
CA LEU A 54 8.36 -26.25 5.05
C LEU A 54 7.03 -26.11 5.83
N PHE A 55 6.97 -26.59 7.07
CA PHE A 55 5.78 -26.41 7.92
C PHE A 55 5.47 -24.91 8.16
N ALA A 56 6.50 -24.10 8.42
CA ALA A 56 6.34 -22.66 8.58
C ALA A 56 5.82 -22.00 7.28
N ILE A 57 6.38 -22.34 6.12
CA ILE A 57 5.93 -21.87 4.80
C ILE A 57 4.46 -22.22 4.60
N SER A 58 4.07 -23.47 4.87
CA SER A 58 2.69 -23.92 4.72
C SER A 58 1.73 -23.14 5.62
N SER A 59 2.08 -22.98 6.89
CA SER A 59 1.30 -22.24 7.88
C SER A 59 1.15 -20.76 7.49
N LEU A 60 2.25 -20.13 7.06
CA LEU A 60 2.25 -18.73 6.65
C LEU A 60 1.45 -18.49 5.37
N ILE A 61 1.50 -19.44 4.42
CA ILE A 61 0.65 -19.37 3.22
C ILE A 61 -0.81 -19.47 3.62
N PHE A 62 -1.20 -20.44 4.44
CA PHE A 62 -2.57 -20.59 4.90
C PHE A 62 -3.10 -19.32 5.60
N LEU A 63 -2.37 -18.83 6.59
CA LEU A 63 -2.75 -17.63 7.36
C LEU A 63 -2.78 -16.37 6.49
N GLY A 64 -1.80 -16.20 5.60
CA GLY A 64 -1.76 -15.08 4.66
C GLY A 64 -2.93 -15.11 3.66
N CYS A 65 -3.26 -16.28 3.12
CA CYS A 65 -4.42 -16.51 2.26
C CYS A 65 -5.73 -16.15 2.96
N MET A 66 -5.89 -16.52 4.24
CA MET A 66 -7.04 -16.14 5.05
C MET A 66 -7.07 -14.64 5.42
N THR A 67 -5.96 -13.92 5.20
CA THR A 67 -5.86 -12.50 5.53
C THR A 67 -6.23 -11.61 4.35
N HIS A 68 -5.63 -11.75 3.17
CA HIS A 68 -5.88 -10.82 2.06
C HIS A 68 -5.63 -11.43 0.67
N TYR A 69 -6.47 -11.12 -0.33
CA TYR A 69 -6.33 -11.64 -1.71
C TYR A 69 -4.99 -11.30 -2.39
N HIS A 70 -4.46 -10.10 -2.19
CA HIS A 70 -3.12 -9.70 -2.64
C HIS A 70 -1.99 -10.61 -2.11
N PHE A 71 -2.16 -11.27 -0.96
CA PHE A 71 -1.15 -12.20 -0.46
C PHE A 71 -0.96 -13.39 -1.41
N TYR A 72 -2.02 -13.89 -2.06
CA TYR A 72 -1.91 -14.98 -3.04
C TYR A 72 -0.98 -14.61 -4.20
N VAL A 73 -1.11 -13.39 -4.71
CA VAL A 73 -0.29 -12.89 -5.83
C VAL A 73 1.18 -12.82 -5.41
N TYR A 74 1.47 -12.24 -4.26
CA TYR A 74 2.83 -12.13 -3.75
C TYR A 74 3.45 -13.51 -3.45
N ALA A 75 2.73 -14.37 -2.73
CA ALA A 75 3.18 -15.71 -2.38
C ALA A 75 3.43 -16.57 -3.63
N CYS A 76 2.58 -16.45 -4.65
CA CYS A 76 2.76 -17.12 -5.94
C CYS A 76 4.10 -16.74 -6.59
N PHE A 77 4.40 -15.45 -6.75
CA PHE A 77 5.66 -15.01 -7.35
C PHE A 77 6.88 -15.43 -6.51
N LEU A 78 6.77 -15.31 -5.18
CA LEU A 78 7.86 -15.67 -4.28
C LEU A 78 8.18 -17.16 -4.34
N ILE A 79 7.16 -18.03 -4.31
CA ILE A 79 7.32 -19.48 -4.44
C ILE A 79 7.81 -19.85 -5.84
N LEU A 80 7.25 -19.26 -6.90
CA LEU A 80 7.66 -19.51 -8.27
C LEU A 80 9.15 -19.21 -8.48
N ILE A 81 9.61 -18.04 -8.04
CA ILE A 81 11.01 -17.65 -8.16
C ILE A 81 11.91 -18.59 -7.36
N LYS A 82 11.51 -18.98 -6.15
CA LYS A 82 12.26 -19.96 -5.37
C LYS A 82 12.34 -21.32 -6.07
N LEU A 83 11.23 -21.80 -6.64
CA LEU A 83 11.19 -23.04 -7.41
C LEU A 83 12.13 -22.97 -8.62
N LEU A 84 12.11 -21.87 -9.39
CA LEU A 84 13.01 -21.67 -10.52
C LEU A 84 14.49 -21.70 -10.09
N ILE A 85 14.84 -21.07 -8.96
CA ILE A 85 16.20 -21.13 -8.39
C ILE A 85 16.58 -22.56 -8.03
N MET A 86 15.70 -23.31 -7.34
CA MET A 86 15.97 -24.69 -6.93
C MET A 86 16.08 -25.64 -8.13
N LEU A 87 15.26 -25.45 -9.17
CA LEU A 87 15.34 -26.20 -10.42
C LEU A 87 16.64 -25.92 -11.18
N TYR A 88 17.06 -24.66 -11.24
CA TYR A 88 18.36 -24.27 -11.80
C TYR A 88 19.53 -24.91 -11.03
N ASP A 89 19.41 -25.00 -9.70
CA ASP A 89 20.38 -25.67 -8.83
C ASP A 89 20.24 -27.20 -8.81
N LYS A 90 19.38 -27.77 -9.65
CA LYS A 90 19.12 -29.22 -9.77
C LYS A 90 18.62 -29.88 -8.49
N GLN A 91 18.00 -29.12 -7.58
CA GLN A 91 17.43 -29.61 -6.33
C GLN A 91 15.98 -30.13 -6.52
N TYR A 92 15.77 -31.02 -7.49
CA TYR A 92 14.43 -31.43 -7.92
C TYR A 92 13.56 -32.01 -6.80
N LYS A 93 14.15 -32.81 -5.89
CA LYS A 93 13.42 -33.40 -4.77
C LYS A 93 12.88 -32.35 -3.80
N SER A 94 13.73 -31.40 -3.38
CA SER A 94 13.33 -30.32 -2.47
C SER A 94 12.40 -29.32 -3.15
N ALA A 95 12.57 -29.07 -4.46
CA ALA A 95 11.63 -28.26 -5.24
C ALA A 95 10.23 -28.89 -5.26
N GLY A 96 10.14 -30.22 -5.46
CA GLY A 96 8.88 -30.96 -5.36
C GLY A 96 8.22 -30.85 -3.98
N LYS A 97 9.00 -31.00 -2.90
CA LYS A 97 8.49 -30.80 -1.53
C LYS A 97 7.93 -29.39 -1.33
N LEU A 98 8.65 -28.36 -1.78
CA LEU A 98 8.21 -26.97 -1.68
C LEU A 98 6.91 -26.72 -2.45
N ALA A 99 6.79 -27.25 -3.67
CA ALA A 99 5.58 -27.11 -4.49
C ALA A 99 4.36 -27.73 -3.79
N VAL A 100 4.48 -28.95 -3.28
CA VAL A 100 3.39 -29.63 -2.54
C VAL A 100 3.04 -28.85 -1.26
N THR A 101 4.07 -28.41 -0.52
CA THR A 101 3.92 -27.64 0.73
C THR A 101 3.20 -26.30 0.51
N ALA A 102 3.42 -25.68 -0.65
CA ALA A 102 2.78 -24.41 -1.02
C ALA A 102 1.35 -24.60 -1.56
N LEU A 103 1.04 -25.71 -2.21
CA LEU A 103 -0.30 -26.00 -2.76
C LEU A 103 -1.30 -26.45 -1.68
N LEU A 104 -0.87 -27.31 -0.75
CA LEU A 104 -1.72 -27.84 0.32
C LEU A 104 -2.49 -26.76 1.12
N PRO A 105 -1.87 -25.66 1.60
CA PRO A 105 -2.57 -24.63 2.35
C PRO A 105 -3.56 -23.83 1.51
N VAL A 106 -3.34 -23.72 0.19
CA VAL A 106 -4.29 -23.06 -0.72
C VAL A 106 -5.55 -23.91 -0.87
N ILE A 107 -5.39 -25.23 -1.06
CA ILE A 107 -6.50 -26.18 -1.09
C ILE A 107 -7.25 -26.16 0.25
N LEU A 108 -6.52 -26.15 1.37
CA LEU A 108 -7.11 -26.07 2.70
C LEU A 108 -7.88 -24.76 2.92
N ALA A 109 -7.35 -23.62 2.47
CA ALA A 109 -8.05 -22.33 2.56
C ALA A 109 -9.37 -22.36 1.77
N ILE A 110 -9.36 -22.93 0.56
CA ILE A 110 -10.57 -23.11 -0.25
C ILE A 110 -11.57 -24.06 0.45
N ALA A 111 -11.10 -25.15 1.06
CA ALA A 111 -11.95 -26.08 1.77
C ALA A 111 -12.60 -25.46 3.03
N VAL A 112 -11.85 -24.64 3.77
CA VAL A 112 -12.32 -23.94 4.99
C VAL A 112 -13.27 -22.79 4.64
N TYR A 113 -12.99 -22.04 3.57
CA TYR A 113 -13.82 -20.92 3.13
C TYR A 113 -14.06 -20.96 1.61
N PRO A 114 -15.01 -21.80 1.13
CA PRO A 114 -15.26 -21.99 -0.31
C PRO A 114 -15.69 -20.72 -1.04
N ALA A 115 -16.31 -19.79 -0.33
CA ALA A 115 -16.68 -18.48 -0.85
C ALA A 115 -15.48 -17.65 -1.32
N ILE A 116 -14.23 -18.04 -1.02
CA ILE A 116 -13.02 -17.46 -1.64
C ILE A 116 -13.14 -17.47 -3.16
N ILE A 117 -13.63 -18.56 -3.77
CA ILE A 117 -13.70 -18.67 -5.23
C ILE A 117 -14.70 -17.64 -5.79
N THR A 118 -15.89 -17.57 -5.20
CA THR A 118 -16.91 -16.61 -5.64
C THR A 118 -16.47 -15.18 -5.39
N HIS A 119 -15.83 -14.87 -4.26
CA HIS A 119 -15.27 -13.56 -3.99
C HIS A 119 -14.11 -13.18 -4.93
N MET A 120 -13.25 -14.13 -5.30
CA MET A 120 -12.20 -13.90 -6.30
C MET A 120 -12.78 -13.62 -7.70
N GLN A 121 -13.95 -14.14 -8.02
CA GLN A 121 -14.57 -13.91 -9.34
C GLN A 121 -15.45 -12.66 -9.38
N THR A 122 -16.14 -12.33 -8.29
CA THR A 122 -17.22 -11.34 -8.28
C THR A 122 -16.91 -10.07 -7.50
N SER A 123 -15.88 -10.06 -6.64
CA SER A 123 -15.63 -8.88 -5.82
C SER A 123 -14.91 -7.79 -6.62
N PRO A 124 -15.22 -6.51 -6.38
CA PRO A 124 -14.43 -5.40 -6.92
C PRO A 124 -12.95 -5.49 -6.55
N ARG A 125 -12.62 -6.08 -5.39
CA ARG A 125 -11.24 -6.22 -4.89
C ARG A 125 -10.43 -7.25 -5.67
N SER A 126 -11.07 -8.25 -6.26
CA SER A 126 -10.38 -9.22 -7.12
C SER A 126 -10.27 -8.70 -8.55
N ALA A 127 -11.27 -7.97 -9.04
CA ALA A 127 -11.15 -7.20 -10.27
C ALA A 127 -10.04 -6.14 -10.17
N GLU A 128 -9.83 -5.54 -8.99
CA GLU A 128 -8.61 -4.78 -8.69
C GLU A 128 -7.40 -5.72 -8.81
N ALA A 129 -7.25 -6.75 -7.98
CA ALA A 129 -6.05 -7.60 -7.99
C ALA A 129 -5.66 -8.24 -9.36
N PHE A 130 -6.61 -8.44 -10.29
CA PHE A 130 -6.40 -9.15 -11.55
C PHE A 130 -6.78 -8.36 -12.83
N GLY A 131 -7.48 -7.24 -12.75
CA GLY A 131 -8.07 -6.52 -13.91
C GLY A 131 -7.11 -5.61 -14.68
N GLY A 132 -5.81 -5.76 -14.48
CA GLY A 132 -4.84 -4.72 -14.73
C GLY A 132 -4.35 -4.48 -16.17
N LEU A 133 -4.83 -5.19 -17.19
CA LEU A 133 -4.29 -4.98 -18.54
C LEU A 133 -5.05 -3.92 -19.35
N GLN A 134 -5.91 -3.13 -18.71
CA GLN A 134 -6.80 -2.22 -19.41
C GLN A 134 -6.53 -0.75 -19.02
N HIS A 135 -6.09 0.01 -20.03
CA HIS A 135 -6.23 1.47 -20.22
C HIS A 135 -5.07 2.42 -19.81
N GLU A 136 -3.98 1.96 -19.19
CA GLU A 136 -2.83 2.85 -18.86
C GLU A 136 -1.46 2.14 -18.97
N ASP A 137 -0.39 2.93 -19.19
CA ASP A 137 0.99 2.43 -19.33
C ASP A 137 1.51 1.82 -18.00
N PRO A 138 1.76 0.49 -17.93
CA PRO A 138 2.21 -0.17 -16.70
C PRO A 138 3.54 0.37 -16.16
N LEU A 139 4.43 0.86 -17.03
CA LEU A 139 5.73 1.39 -16.62
C LEU A 139 5.58 2.70 -15.86
N LEU A 140 4.67 3.57 -16.32
CA LEU A 140 4.38 4.84 -15.64
C LEU A 140 3.83 4.59 -14.23
N LYS A 141 2.89 3.65 -14.11
CA LYS A 141 2.31 3.28 -12.80
C LYS A 141 3.31 2.62 -11.87
N LEU A 142 4.24 1.83 -12.41
CA LEU A 142 5.36 1.31 -11.64
C LEU A 142 6.22 2.46 -11.08
N CYS A 143 6.56 3.45 -11.91
CA CYS A 143 7.30 4.63 -11.47
C CYS A 143 6.56 5.40 -10.38
N TRP A 144 5.23 5.52 -10.48
CA TRP A 144 4.40 6.06 -9.41
C TRP A 144 4.55 5.25 -8.13
N ILE A 145 4.36 3.92 -8.14
CA ILE A 145 4.50 3.10 -6.92
C ILE A 145 5.83 3.36 -6.23
N PHE A 146 6.94 3.40 -6.97
CA PHE A 146 8.26 3.68 -6.41
C PHE A 146 8.36 5.07 -5.78
N MET A 147 7.88 6.11 -6.47
CA MET A 147 7.95 7.48 -5.94
C MET A 147 6.99 7.70 -4.77
N TYR A 148 5.84 7.05 -4.77
CA TYR A 148 4.94 7.06 -3.61
C TYR A 148 5.54 6.31 -2.43
N ALA A 149 6.19 5.17 -2.65
CA ALA A 149 6.97 4.51 -1.60
C ALA A 149 8.05 5.46 -1.03
N ALA A 150 8.73 6.21 -1.90
CA ALA A 150 9.69 7.23 -1.48
C ALA A 150 9.03 8.38 -0.70
N ASN A 151 7.83 8.84 -1.08
CA ASN A 151 7.04 9.80 -0.28
C ASN A 151 6.80 9.27 1.14
N TYR A 152 6.29 8.05 1.31
CA TYR A 152 6.00 7.50 2.65
C TYR A 152 7.24 7.13 3.48
N ILE A 153 8.35 6.81 2.84
CA ILE A 153 9.59 6.38 3.51
C ILE A 153 10.49 7.58 3.84
N ILE A 154 10.59 8.54 2.92
CA ILE A 154 11.54 9.66 3.00
C ILE A 154 10.84 10.96 3.37
N GLY A 155 9.54 11.12 3.05
CA GLY A 155 8.80 12.37 3.22
C GLY A 155 8.85 13.32 2.02
N LEU A 156 9.17 12.82 0.82
CA LEU A 156 9.13 13.66 -0.39
C LEU A 156 7.72 14.20 -0.61
N ASN A 157 7.56 15.49 -0.90
CA ASN A 157 6.24 16.06 -1.21
C ASN A 157 5.53 15.24 -2.33
N ILE A 158 4.22 15.05 -2.23
CA ILE A 158 3.44 14.27 -3.18
C ILE A 158 3.53 14.82 -4.62
N GLU A 159 3.49 16.14 -4.79
CA GLU A 159 3.61 16.80 -6.09
C GLU A 159 5.01 16.59 -6.68
N LEU A 160 6.05 16.66 -5.84
CA LEU A 160 7.41 16.36 -6.25
C LEU A 160 7.55 14.89 -6.65
N SER A 161 6.92 13.98 -5.90
CA SER A 161 6.93 12.54 -6.18
C SER A 161 6.25 12.21 -7.51
N GLU A 162 5.14 12.89 -7.83
CA GLU A 162 4.47 12.75 -9.12
C GLU A 162 5.34 13.25 -10.28
N ARG A 163 5.98 14.42 -10.13
CA ARG A 163 6.90 14.97 -11.13
C ARG A 163 8.09 14.03 -11.35
N LEU A 164 8.75 13.61 -10.27
CA LEU A 164 9.88 12.68 -10.34
C LEU A 164 9.51 11.33 -10.96
N ALA A 165 8.28 10.85 -10.76
CA ALA A 165 7.82 9.62 -11.40
C ALA A 165 7.63 9.80 -12.91
N ALA A 166 7.09 10.93 -13.34
CA ALA A 166 6.95 11.27 -14.76
C ALA A 166 8.33 11.43 -15.43
N ASP A 167 9.27 12.09 -14.74
CA ASP A 167 10.64 12.27 -15.20
C ASP A 167 11.39 10.93 -15.27
N LEU A 168 11.22 10.07 -14.25
CA LEU A 168 11.79 8.72 -14.24
C LEU A 168 11.22 7.88 -15.39
N TYR A 169 9.90 7.95 -15.60
CA TYR A 169 9.25 7.28 -16.73
C TYR A 169 9.81 7.77 -18.08
N ALA A 170 9.91 9.09 -18.27
CA ALA A 170 10.46 9.69 -19.49
C ALA A 170 11.90 9.23 -19.71
N PHE A 171 12.72 9.26 -18.66
CA PHE A 171 14.10 8.79 -18.69
C PHE A 171 14.18 7.31 -19.07
N ILE A 172 13.42 6.42 -18.42
CA ILE A 172 13.42 4.99 -18.74
C ILE A 172 12.92 4.75 -20.17
N ASN A 173 11.87 5.43 -20.60
CA ASN A 173 11.29 5.27 -21.93
C ASN A 173 12.27 5.73 -23.02
N ILE A 174 12.92 6.88 -22.84
CA ILE A 174 13.96 7.39 -23.74
C ILE A 174 15.15 6.43 -23.75
N THR A 175 15.62 6.00 -22.58
CA THR A 175 16.74 5.07 -22.43
C THR A 175 16.42 3.73 -23.07
N ALA A 176 15.22 3.18 -22.87
CA ALA A 176 14.78 1.94 -23.49
C ALA A 176 14.74 2.08 -25.01
N LYS A 177 14.18 3.18 -25.54
CA LYS A 177 14.16 3.45 -26.99
C LYS A 177 15.57 3.62 -27.58
N LEU A 178 16.51 4.19 -26.83
CA LEU A 178 17.89 4.44 -27.27
C LEU A 178 18.79 3.21 -27.13
N PHE A 179 18.64 2.46 -26.05
CA PHE A 179 19.50 1.32 -25.70
C PHE A 179 18.95 -0.02 -26.15
N LEU A 180 17.64 -0.24 -26.29
CA LEU A 180 17.11 -1.52 -26.80
C LEU A 180 17.65 -1.85 -28.21
N PRO A 181 17.77 -0.88 -29.16
CA PRO A 181 18.49 -1.10 -30.42
C PRO A 181 19.97 -1.42 -30.18
N LEU A 182 20.64 -0.70 -29.27
CA LEU A 182 22.06 -0.91 -28.94
C LEU A 182 22.31 -2.29 -28.29
N LEU A 183 21.36 -2.79 -27.49
CA LEU A 183 21.39 -4.07 -26.78
C LEU A 183 20.97 -5.24 -27.68
N LEU A 184 20.40 -4.98 -28.86
CA LEU A 184 20.22 -5.96 -29.95
C LEU A 184 21.42 -5.97 -30.90
N VAL A 185 22.08 -4.82 -31.08
CA VAL A 185 23.31 -4.65 -31.88
C VAL A 185 24.56 -5.12 -31.13
N LEU A 186 24.62 -5.02 -29.79
CA LEU A 186 25.76 -5.47 -29.00
C LEU A 186 25.92 -7.01 -29.02
N PRO A 187 24.88 -7.83 -28.81
CA PRO A 187 24.98 -9.28 -28.89
C PRO A 187 25.32 -9.73 -30.30
N THR A 188 24.82 -9.08 -31.36
CA THR A 188 25.19 -9.40 -32.74
C THR A 188 26.65 -9.03 -33.02
N LEU A 189 27.14 -7.86 -32.60
CA LEU A 189 28.56 -7.49 -32.68
C LEU A 189 29.46 -8.38 -31.81
N LEU A 190 29.01 -8.80 -30.62
CA LEU A 190 29.75 -9.69 -29.74
C LEU A 190 29.71 -11.15 -30.22
N PHE A 191 28.65 -11.60 -30.91
CA PHE A 191 28.61 -12.91 -31.59
C PHE A 191 29.61 -12.94 -32.76
N PHE A 192 29.70 -11.84 -33.52
CA PHE A 192 30.72 -11.69 -34.57
C PHE A 192 32.15 -11.60 -33.99
N LYS A 193 32.34 -10.94 -32.84
CA LYS A 193 33.66 -10.78 -32.21
C LYS A 193 34.13 -12.01 -31.42
N LYS A 194 33.20 -12.83 -30.89
CA LYS A 194 33.51 -14.06 -30.13
C LYS A 194 34.02 -15.21 -31.02
N LYS A 195 33.83 -15.14 -32.35
CA LYS A 195 34.50 -16.05 -33.29
C LYS A 195 36.01 -15.77 -33.43
N ASN A 196 36.50 -14.59 -33.01
CA ASN A 196 37.87 -14.14 -33.25
C ASN A 196 38.71 -13.83 -31.99
N ARG A 197 38.31 -14.28 -30.79
CA ARG A 197 39.14 -14.09 -29.59
C ARG A 197 39.16 -15.32 -28.70
N THR A 198 40.15 -16.17 -28.95
CA THR A 198 40.75 -17.05 -27.96
C THR A 198 41.35 -16.25 -26.82
N GLU A 199 41.14 -16.79 -25.62
CA GLU A 199 41.84 -16.59 -24.35
C GLU A 199 42.64 -15.30 -24.15
N ASP A 200 42.16 -14.43 -23.27
CA ASP A 200 43.05 -13.88 -22.25
C ASP A 200 42.31 -13.49 -20.95
N THR A 201 43.04 -13.72 -19.88
CA THR A 201 42.81 -13.50 -18.46
C THR A 201 42.27 -12.10 -18.11
N GLN A 202 41.24 -12.03 -17.27
CA GLN A 202 40.87 -10.78 -16.58
C GLN A 202 40.58 -11.00 -15.10
N LYS A 203 41.44 -10.34 -14.29
CA LYS A 203 41.26 -10.07 -12.85
C LYS A 203 39.83 -9.59 -12.57
N PRO A 204 39.18 -10.07 -11.49
CA PRO A 204 37.83 -9.65 -11.16
C PRO A 204 37.82 -8.18 -10.73
N SER A 205 36.93 -7.39 -11.37
CA SER A 205 36.66 -6.01 -11.00
C SER A 205 36.15 -5.91 -9.54
N ARG A 206 36.41 -4.79 -8.86
CA ARG A 206 35.98 -4.53 -7.46
C ARG A 206 34.46 -4.71 -7.23
N ILE A 207 33.64 -4.74 -8.28
CA ILE A 207 32.20 -5.04 -8.21
C ILE A 207 31.93 -6.51 -7.88
N LYS A 208 32.79 -7.45 -8.32
CA LYS A 208 32.68 -8.88 -7.95
C LYS A 208 32.98 -9.14 -6.47
N ILE A 209 33.62 -8.21 -5.76
CA ILE A 209 33.85 -8.30 -4.31
C ILE A 209 32.53 -8.02 -3.54
N PHE A 210 31.55 -7.38 -4.15
CA PHE A 210 30.31 -6.95 -3.50
C PHE A 210 29.18 -8.00 -3.52
N LEU A 211 29.25 -8.98 -4.42
CA LEU A 211 28.20 -9.99 -4.60
C LEU A 211 28.84 -11.37 -4.73
N GLN A 212 28.92 -12.11 -3.62
CA GLN A 212 29.14 -13.55 -3.75
C GLN A 212 27.93 -14.17 -4.47
N LYS A 213 28.15 -15.29 -5.19
CA LYS A 213 27.11 -15.94 -6.00
C LYS A 213 25.86 -16.32 -5.17
N HIS A 214 26.02 -16.54 -3.88
CA HIS A 214 24.94 -16.81 -2.92
C HIS A 214 24.11 -15.55 -2.59
N ASP A 215 24.77 -14.39 -2.48
CA ASP A 215 24.12 -13.10 -2.18
C ASP A 215 23.23 -12.63 -3.34
N PHE A 216 23.63 -12.90 -4.58
CA PHE A 216 22.86 -12.52 -5.76
C PHE A 216 21.50 -13.23 -5.85
N LYS A 217 21.45 -14.53 -5.54
CA LYS A 217 20.20 -15.30 -5.51
C LYS A 217 19.23 -14.79 -4.44
N ASN A 218 19.76 -14.46 -3.27
CA ASN A 218 18.97 -13.92 -2.17
C ASN A 218 18.41 -12.54 -2.52
N ILE A 219 19.21 -11.66 -3.13
CA ILE A 219 18.74 -10.35 -3.62
C ILE A 219 17.63 -10.54 -4.66
N PHE A 220 17.82 -11.45 -5.61
CA PHE A 220 16.80 -11.74 -6.63
C PHE A 220 15.50 -12.25 -6.00
N LEU A 221 15.60 -13.16 -5.03
CA LEU A 221 14.47 -13.70 -4.29
C LEU A 221 13.74 -12.66 -3.43
N ILE A 222 14.43 -11.62 -2.94
CA ILE A 222 13.83 -10.54 -2.17
C ILE A 222 13.11 -9.54 -3.08
N PHE A 223 13.80 -9.05 -4.12
CA PHE A 223 13.33 -7.89 -4.89
C PHE A 223 12.48 -8.27 -6.10
N LEU A 224 12.73 -9.40 -6.77
CA LEU A 224 11.96 -9.76 -7.97
C LEU A 224 10.49 -10.06 -7.66
N PRO A 225 10.11 -10.83 -6.62
CA PRO A 225 8.69 -11.04 -6.33
C PRO A 225 7.97 -9.74 -5.98
N ALA A 226 8.64 -8.83 -5.27
CA ALA A 226 8.11 -7.50 -4.97
C ALA A 226 7.89 -6.69 -6.26
N LEU A 227 8.84 -6.72 -7.19
CA LEU A 227 8.72 -6.04 -8.48
C LEU A 227 7.57 -6.61 -9.33
N LEU A 228 7.47 -7.94 -9.44
CA LEU A 228 6.40 -8.61 -10.18
C LEU A 228 5.03 -8.32 -9.57
N PHE A 229 4.95 -8.30 -8.24
CA PHE A 229 3.74 -7.88 -7.54
C PHE A 229 3.37 -6.43 -7.87
N CYS A 230 4.34 -5.51 -7.83
CA CYS A 230 4.13 -4.10 -8.20
C CYS A 230 3.64 -3.95 -9.64
N ILE A 231 4.13 -4.78 -10.58
CA ILE A 231 3.68 -4.77 -11.97
C ILE A 231 2.23 -5.24 -12.09
N VAL A 232 1.85 -6.30 -11.36
CA VAL A 232 0.47 -6.82 -11.40
C VAL A 232 -0.52 -5.83 -10.79
N ILE A 233 -0.13 -5.15 -9.71
CA ILE A 233 -1.02 -4.22 -9.00
C ILE A 233 -0.99 -2.80 -9.57
N ALA A 234 0.09 -2.41 -10.25
CA ALA A 234 0.24 -1.09 -10.86
C ALA A 234 -1.04 -0.64 -11.59
N PRO A 235 -1.63 -1.44 -12.47
CA PRO A 235 -2.88 -1.07 -13.14
C PRO A 235 -4.07 -0.66 -12.27
N THR A 236 -4.18 -1.21 -11.07
CA THR A 236 -5.27 -0.90 -10.12
C THR A 236 -5.09 0.48 -9.51
N VAL A 237 -3.89 1.04 -9.62
CA VAL A 237 -3.51 2.34 -9.10
C VAL A 237 -3.98 3.40 -10.10
N ALA A 238 -5.24 3.84 -9.97
CA ALA A 238 -5.75 4.98 -10.70
C ALA A 238 -5.14 6.28 -10.14
N LYS A 239 -4.72 7.21 -11.01
CA LYS A 239 -4.09 8.49 -10.64
C LYS A 239 -4.84 9.28 -9.56
N PHE A 240 -6.17 9.25 -9.59
CA PHE A 240 -7.02 10.02 -8.67
C PHE A 240 -7.21 9.36 -7.29
N PHE A 241 -6.87 8.08 -7.14
CA PHE A 241 -7.08 7.32 -5.90
C PHE A 241 -5.79 6.82 -5.26
N ILE A 242 -4.62 7.28 -5.71
CA ILE A 242 -3.33 6.74 -5.25
C ILE A 242 -3.13 6.88 -3.74
N ARG A 243 -3.71 7.91 -3.11
CA ARG A 243 -3.77 8.07 -1.65
C ARG A 243 -4.39 6.84 -0.94
N PHE A 244 -5.36 6.17 -1.57
CA PHE A 244 -6.02 4.96 -1.05
C PHE A 244 -5.40 3.66 -1.52
N PHE A 245 -4.81 3.63 -2.72
CA PHE A 245 -4.19 2.42 -3.25
C PHE A 245 -2.78 2.17 -2.69
N ALA A 246 -2.16 3.16 -2.04
CA ALA A 246 -0.87 2.99 -1.35
C ALA A 246 -0.86 1.81 -0.37
N ARG A 247 -1.99 1.58 0.31
CA ARG A 247 -2.18 0.45 1.25
C ARG A 247 -1.84 -0.89 0.64
N PHE A 248 -2.06 -1.08 -0.66
CA PHE A 248 -1.88 -2.39 -1.29
C PHE A 248 -0.41 -2.79 -1.47
N PHE A 249 0.51 -1.83 -1.45
CA PHE A 249 1.95 -2.09 -1.49
C PHE A 249 2.67 -1.71 -0.19
N PHE A 250 1.93 -1.39 0.89
CA PHE A 250 2.52 -1.11 2.21
C PHE A 250 3.28 -2.29 2.80
N PHE A 251 2.84 -3.52 2.52
CA PHE A 251 3.57 -4.71 2.95
C PHE A 251 4.96 -4.84 2.30
N LEU A 252 5.21 -4.13 1.19
CA LEU A 252 6.50 -4.06 0.52
C LEU A 252 7.39 -2.92 1.05
N MET A 253 6.90 -2.02 1.91
CA MET A 253 7.70 -0.93 2.50
C MET A 253 8.99 -1.41 3.17
N PRO A 254 9.00 -2.51 3.95
CA PRO A 254 10.24 -3.04 4.50
C PRO A 254 11.27 -3.43 3.41
N ILE A 255 10.80 -3.93 2.26
CA ILE A 255 11.65 -4.30 1.12
C ILE A 255 12.16 -3.03 0.41
N PHE A 256 11.33 -2.00 0.24
CA PHE A 256 11.79 -0.71 -0.27
C PHE A 256 12.81 -0.04 0.65
N CYS A 257 12.57 -0.02 1.97
CA CYS A 257 13.55 0.46 2.96
C CYS A 257 14.86 -0.30 2.87
N LEU A 258 14.83 -1.63 2.69
CA LEU A 258 16.02 -2.43 2.48
C LEU A 258 16.75 -2.04 1.19
N GLY A 259 16.03 -1.86 0.08
CA GLY A 259 16.60 -1.39 -1.19
C GLY A 259 17.30 -0.04 -1.06
N ILE A 260 16.64 0.94 -0.43
CA ILE A 260 17.21 2.27 -0.17
C ILE A 260 18.44 2.17 0.74
N LEU A 261 18.36 1.40 1.83
CA LEU A 261 19.49 1.20 2.74
C LEU A 261 20.72 0.60 2.04
N LEU A 262 20.51 -0.42 1.20
CA LEU A 262 21.57 -1.05 0.43
C LEU A 262 22.17 -0.07 -0.59
N PHE A 263 21.33 0.72 -1.26
CA PHE A 263 21.77 1.76 -2.19
C PHE A 263 22.60 2.86 -1.52
N LEU A 264 22.10 3.44 -0.42
CA LEU A 264 22.80 4.47 0.35
C LEU A 264 24.14 3.96 0.88
N ARG A 265 24.17 2.72 1.38
CA ARG A 265 25.40 2.11 1.85
C ARG A 265 26.42 1.99 0.72
N ALA A 266 25.98 1.50 -0.45
CA ALA A 266 26.84 1.37 -1.62
C ALA A 266 27.40 2.75 -2.03
N LEU A 267 26.56 3.80 -2.03
CA LEU A 267 26.98 5.17 -2.30
C LEU A 267 28.02 5.67 -1.29
N PHE A 268 27.73 5.58 0.01
CA PHE A 268 28.61 6.08 1.06
C PHE A 268 29.92 5.31 1.15
N SER A 269 29.91 4.00 0.88
CA SER A 269 31.13 3.18 0.84
C SER A 269 32.09 3.52 -0.30
N LYS A 270 31.62 4.25 -1.34
CA LYS A 270 32.50 4.78 -2.40
C LYS A 270 33.30 5.99 -1.92
N VAL A 271 32.74 6.76 -0.98
CA VAL A 271 33.32 8.01 -0.47
C VAL A 271 34.11 7.76 0.82
N LEU A 272 33.57 6.91 1.70
CA LEU A 272 34.13 6.63 3.02
C LEU A 272 34.73 5.22 3.07
N SER A 273 35.98 5.12 3.52
CA SER A 273 36.71 3.86 3.60
C SER A 273 36.41 3.02 4.86
N LYS A 274 36.10 3.68 5.99
CA LYS A 274 35.85 2.98 7.27
C LYS A 274 34.36 2.66 7.45
N THR A 275 34.06 1.39 7.76
CA THR A 275 32.69 0.91 7.98
C THR A 275 31.95 1.65 9.10
N PHE A 276 32.66 2.09 10.14
CA PHE A 276 32.08 2.88 11.22
C PHE A 276 31.48 4.21 10.70
N HIS A 277 32.24 4.97 9.90
CA HIS A 277 31.76 6.24 9.34
C HIS A 277 30.60 6.05 8.36
N VAL A 278 30.63 4.98 7.56
CA VAL A 278 29.51 4.63 6.67
C VAL A 278 28.24 4.37 7.50
N ASN A 279 28.33 3.57 8.55
CA ASN A 279 27.16 3.25 9.37
C ASN A 279 26.65 4.45 10.18
N LEU A 280 27.54 5.35 10.64
CA LEU A 280 27.16 6.59 11.30
C LEU A 280 26.41 7.53 10.34
N LEU A 281 26.94 7.70 9.12
CA LEU A 281 26.28 8.51 8.10
C LEU A 281 24.92 7.93 7.71
N LEU A 282 24.82 6.60 7.55
CA LEU A 282 23.54 5.91 7.36
C LEU A 282 22.56 6.19 8.50
N ALA A 283 23.00 6.13 9.75
CA ALA A 283 22.14 6.40 10.91
C ALA A 283 21.59 7.83 10.88
N ILE A 284 22.45 8.82 10.58
CA ILE A 284 22.04 10.23 10.45
C ILE A 284 21.03 10.39 9.31
N THR A 285 21.33 9.86 8.12
CA THR A 285 20.43 9.95 6.96
C THR A 285 19.08 9.30 7.25
N ILE A 286 19.06 8.12 7.88
CA ILE A 286 17.81 7.43 8.24
C ILE A 286 17.02 8.24 9.26
N ALA A 287 17.66 8.81 10.28
CA ALA A 287 17.00 9.66 11.26
C ALA A 287 16.38 10.89 10.59
N THR A 288 17.10 11.53 9.68
CA THR A 288 16.60 12.66 8.89
C THR A 288 15.41 12.25 8.01
N PHE A 289 15.48 11.10 7.33
CA PHE A 289 14.37 10.59 6.52
C PHE A 289 13.14 10.28 7.36
N CYS A 290 13.31 9.67 8.53
CA CYS A 290 12.20 9.42 9.45
C CYS A 290 11.57 10.77 9.85
N LEU A 291 12.35 11.72 10.36
CA LEU A 291 11.86 13.06 10.73
C LEU A 291 11.14 13.75 9.58
N PHE A 292 11.72 13.74 8.38
CA PHE A 292 11.12 14.38 7.21
C PHE A 292 9.84 13.67 6.75
N SER A 293 9.76 12.35 6.87
CA SER A 293 8.54 11.57 6.60
C SER A 293 7.40 11.91 7.56
N HIS A 294 7.71 12.23 8.81
CA HIS A 294 6.71 12.68 9.80
C HIS A 294 6.25 14.10 9.52
N LEU A 295 7.19 15.02 9.21
CA LEU A 295 6.87 16.42 8.95
C LEU A 295 6.08 16.64 7.65
N ASN A 296 6.31 15.78 6.64
CA ASN A 296 5.62 15.84 5.35
C ASN A 296 4.62 14.70 5.18
N ASP A 297 4.14 14.10 6.27
CA ASP A 297 3.09 13.10 6.13
C ASP A 297 1.93 13.72 5.36
N THR A 298 1.45 12.99 4.37
CA THR A 298 0.39 13.47 3.48
C THR A 298 -0.99 13.39 4.15
N GLU A 299 -1.02 13.03 5.44
CA GLU A 299 -2.21 12.85 6.25
C GLU A 299 -3.24 11.94 5.55
N ASN A 300 -2.78 11.01 4.71
CA ASN A 300 -3.65 10.27 3.78
C ASN A 300 -4.56 9.25 4.50
N PHE A 301 -4.19 8.85 5.71
CA PHE A 301 -4.90 7.84 6.50
C PHE A 301 -5.37 8.35 7.86
N THR A 302 -4.94 9.56 8.25
CA THR A 302 -5.48 10.29 9.40
C THR A 302 -6.81 10.95 9.00
N LEU A 303 -7.77 11.03 9.92
CA LEU A 303 -9.01 11.77 9.70
C LEU A 303 -8.67 13.27 9.66
N GLN A 304 -8.47 13.82 8.47
CA GLN A 304 -8.20 15.26 8.37
C GLN A 304 -9.47 16.04 8.69
N ILE A 305 -9.39 16.84 9.74
CA ILE A 305 -10.26 17.99 9.91
C ILE A 305 -9.78 19.04 8.90
N PRO A 306 -10.68 19.74 8.18
CA PRO A 306 -10.28 20.76 7.21
C PRO A 306 -9.31 21.77 7.84
N GLY A 307 -8.26 22.19 7.13
CA GLY A 307 -7.19 23.04 7.68
C GLY A 307 -7.62 24.42 8.24
N HIS A 308 -8.89 24.80 8.11
CA HIS A 308 -9.49 25.99 8.74
C HIS A 308 -10.20 25.69 10.08
N MET A 309 -10.28 24.42 10.49
CA MET A 309 -10.86 24.00 11.77
C MET A 309 -9.82 23.22 12.57
N THR A 310 -9.75 23.52 13.87
CA THR A 310 -9.03 22.69 14.82
C THR A 310 -9.92 21.54 15.29
N GLU A 311 -9.33 20.47 15.81
CA GLU A 311 -10.08 19.38 16.48
C GLU A 311 -11.02 19.93 17.55
N LYS A 312 -10.54 20.89 18.34
CA LYS A 312 -11.35 21.59 19.33
C LYS A 312 -12.57 22.29 18.71
N THR A 313 -12.38 23.05 17.63
CA THR A 313 -13.47 23.77 16.93
C THR A 313 -14.48 22.80 16.30
N TYR A 314 -14.02 21.64 15.81
CA TYR A 314 -14.89 20.61 15.28
C TYR A 314 -15.70 19.91 16.39
N LEU A 315 -15.04 19.58 17.51
CA LEU A 315 -15.68 19.00 18.68
C LEU A 315 -16.78 19.94 19.20
N GLU A 316 -16.49 21.22 19.39
CA GLU A 316 -17.49 22.24 19.77
C GLU A 316 -18.68 22.30 18.79
N LYS A 317 -18.45 22.04 17.49
CA LYS A 317 -19.51 22.01 16.48
C LYS A 317 -20.40 20.78 16.58
N VAL A 318 -19.88 19.63 17.01
CA VAL A 318 -20.61 18.35 17.03
C VAL A 318 -21.15 17.99 18.41
N GLU A 319 -20.54 18.53 19.46
CA GLU A 319 -20.86 18.24 20.85
C GLU A 319 -22.34 18.47 21.15
N ASN A 320 -22.98 17.45 21.73
CA ASN A 320 -24.39 17.46 22.13
C ASN A 320 -25.42 17.74 21.01
N LYS A 321 -25.03 17.63 19.74
CA LYS A 321 -25.94 17.79 18.59
C LYS A 321 -26.44 16.46 18.04
N ALA A 322 -27.60 16.50 17.40
CA ALA A 322 -28.12 15.37 16.63
C ALA A 322 -27.46 15.35 15.24
N ILE A 323 -26.83 14.24 14.88
CA ILE A 323 -26.12 14.11 13.60
C ILE A 323 -26.86 13.15 12.68
N PHE A 324 -27.33 13.67 11.55
CA PHE A 324 -27.78 12.86 10.43
C PHE A 324 -26.64 12.73 9.44
N TRP A 325 -26.19 11.50 9.25
CA TRP A 325 -25.04 11.24 8.42
C TRP A 325 -25.42 10.32 7.26
N LEU A 326 -25.41 10.89 6.05
CA LEU A 326 -25.62 10.12 4.82
C LEU A 326 -24.34 9.38 4.46
N THR A 327 -24.34 8.06 4.59
CA THR A 327 -23.19 7.25 4.23
C THR A 327 -23.23 6.85 2.74
N PRO A 328 -22.11 6.97 1.99
CA PRO A 328 -22.02 6.46 0.63
C PRO A 328 -21.87 4.94 0.57
N GLY A 329 -21.68 4.24 1.71
CA GLY A 329 -21.58 2.77 1.72
C GLY A 329 -21.27 2.15 3.10
N HIS A 330 -21.40 0.82 3.19
CA HIS A 330 -21.26 0.06 4.45
C HIS A 330 -19.90 0.25 5.17
N GLY A 331 -18.84 0.56 4.42
CA GLY A 331 -17.47 0.65 4.96
C GLY A 331 -17.11 1.98 5.63
N ALA A 332 -17.90 3.05 5.46
CA ALA A 332 -17.55 4.36 6.00
C ALA A 332 -17.84 4.48 7.51
N LEU A 333 -18.78 3.67 8.04
CA LEU A 333 -19.30 3.79 9.41
C LEU A 333 -18.20 3.82 10.47
N HIS A 334 -17.33 2.81 10.43
CA HIS A 334 -16.26 2.65 11.42
C HIS A 334 -15.21 3.73 11.34
N ALA A 335 -14.95 4.28 10.15
CA ALA A 335 -13.94 5.30 9.96
C ALA A 335 -14.42 6.68 10.45
N MET A 336 -15.72 6.97 10.37
CA MET A 336 -16.28 8.25 10.83
C MET A 336 -16.75 8.22 12.29
N ALA A 337 -16.86 7.04 12.92
CA ALA A 337 -17.34 6.91 14.30
C ALA A 337 -16.61 7.79 15.32
N PRO A 338 -15.27 7.95 15.28
CA PRO A 338 -14.56 8.83 16.22
C PRO A 338 -14.97 10.30 16.10
N LEU A 339 -15.36 10.75 14.91
CA LEU A 339 -15.76 12.14 14.67
C LEU A 339 -17.08 12.50 15.35
N PHE A 340 -17.94 11.51 15.54
CA PHE A 340 -19.27 11.71 16.12
C PHE A 340 -19.39 11.21 17.56
N MET A 341 -18.27 10.86 18.22
CA MET A 341 -18.30 10.27 19.56
C MET A 341 -18.85 11.20 20.64
N HIS A 342 -18.80 12.52 20.41
CA HIS A 342 -19.34 13.56 21.29
C HIS A 342 -20.71 14.07 20.84
N ALA A 343 -21.26 13.55 19.74
CA ALA A 343 -22.61 13.86 19.32
C ALA A 343 -23.61 13.30 20.33
N LYS A 344 -24.74 13.99 20.53
CA LYS A 344 -25.82 13.49 21.38
C LYS A 344 -26.41 12.20 20.80
N GLN A 345 -26.57 12.16 19.47
CA GLN A 345 -27.06 11.00 18.75
C GLN A 345 -26.59 11.04 17.29
N VAL A 346 -26.34 9.87 16.70
CA VAL A 346 -25.90 9.74 15.31
C VAL A 346 -26.85 8.80 14.57
N PHE A 347 -27.38 9.29 13.47
CA PHE A 347 -28.31 8.60 12.57
C PHE A 347 -27.60 8.33 11.24
N PRO A 348 -26.83 7.23 11.14
CA PRO A 348 -26.24 6.81 9.87
C PRO A 348 -27.35 6.31 8.94
N SER A 349 -27.49 6.91 7.76
CA SER A 349 -28.53 6.55 6.80
C SER A 349 -28.03 6.56 5.37
N ARG A 350 -28.81 5.98 4.46
CA ARG A 350 -28.53 5.95 3.02
C ARG A 350 -29.48 6.85 2.27
N LEU A 351 -29.07 7.22 1.06
CA LEU A 351 -29.93 7.97 0.14
C LEU A 351 -31.28 7.26 -0.10
N GLU A 352 -31.27 5.93 -0.19
CA GLU A 352 -32.48 5.11 -0.36
C GLU A 352 -33.44 5.17 0.84
N ASN A 353 -32.93 5.57 2.01
CA ASN A 353 -33.66 5.66 3.27
C ASN A 353 -33.90 7.12 3.70
N LEU A 354 -33.89 8.08 2.77
CA LEU A 354 -34.13 9.51 3.08
C LEU A 354 -35.46 9.72 3.81
N ASN A 355 -36.52 8.98 3.46
CA ASN A 355 -37.81 9.09 4.12
C ASN A 355 -37.75 8.78 5.62
N LYS A 356 -36.86 7.85 6.03
CA LYS A 356 -36.63 7.55 7.46
C LYS A 356 -35.95 8.72 8.17
N ILE A 357 -35.01 9.39 7.50
CA ILE A 357 -34.36 10.59 8.04
C ILE A 357 -35.39 11.68 8.29
N SER A 358 -36.25 11.96 7.31
CA SER A 358 -37.31 12.95 7.43
C SER A 358 -38.29 12.62 8.58
N GLN A 359 -38.63 11.34 8.77
CA GLN A 359 -39.47 10.89 9.89
C GLN A 359 -38.79 11.06 11.26
N GLU A 360 -37.53 10.63 11.39
CA GLU A 360 -36.75 10.79 12.62
C GLU A 360 -36.59 12.26 12.99
N ILE A 361 -36.23 13.10 12.01
CA ILE A 361 -36.16 14.55 12.21
C ILE A 361 -37.50 15.05 12.74
N ARG A 362 -38.65 14.69 12.15
CA ARG A 362 -39.97 15.13 12.64
C ARG A 362 -40.22 14.80 14.11
N THR A 363 -39.76 13.63 14.59
CA THR A 363 -39.93 13.22 15.99
C THR A 363 -39.01 13.93 17.00
N MET A 364 -37.95 14.60 16.55
CA MET A 364 -37.02 15.31 17.42
C MET A 364 -37.59 16.61 18.01
N SER A 365 -37.03 17.07 19.13
CA SER A 365 -37.44 18.33 19.75
C SER A 365 -37.20 19.52 18.81
N LYS A 366 -38.09 20.54 18.86
CA LYS A 366 -37.89 21.80 18.10
C LYS A 366 -36.63 22.57 18.52
N THR A 367 -36.17 22.37 19.76
CA THR A 367 -34.96 23.02 20.32
C THR A 367 -33.67 22.27 20.01
N GLU A 368 -33.75 21.12 19.35
CA GLU A 368 -32.59 20.28 19.08
C GLU A 368 -31.80 20.82 17.90
N GLU A 369 -30.51 21.07 18.09
CA GLU A 369 -29.63 21.45 16.99
C GLU A 369 -29.26 20.22 16.17
N ILE A 370 -29.57 20.26 14.88
CA ILE A 370 -29.40 19.15 13.96
C ILE A 370 -28.30 19.50 12.96
N LEU A 371 -27.34 18.58 12.78
CA LEU A 371 -26.34 18.64 11.73
C LEU A 371 -26.56 17.52 10.70
N LEU A 372 -26.54 17.89 9.43
CA LEU A 372 -26.62 16.97 8.31
C LEU A 372 -25.29 16.92 7.56
N PHE A 373 -24.75 15.72 7.40
CA PHE A 373 -23.54 15.46 6.63
C PHE A 373 -23.91 14.75 5.32
N VAL A 374 -23.70 15.42 4.19
CA VAL A 374 -24.01 14.91 2.85
C VAL A 374 -22.73 14.69 2.03
N PRO A 375 -22.43 13.48 1.55
CA PRO A 375 -21.27 13.23 0.69
C PRO A 375 -21.34 14.05 -0.59
N THR A 376 -20.30 14.84 -0.89
CA THR A 376 -20.21 15.63 -2.13
C THR A 376 -20.24 14.77 -3.39
N THR A 377 -19.87 13.50 -3.29
CA THR A 377 -19.94 12.53 -4.39
C THR A 377 -21.38 12.26 -4.85
N LEU A 378 -22.38 12.52 -4.00
CA LEU A 378 -23.77 12.24 -4.35
C LEU A 378 -24.33 13.23 -5.38
N LYS A 379 -23.70 14.41 -5.60
CA LYS A 379 -24.15 15.47 -6.54
C LYS A 379 -25.68 15.72 -6.53
N LYS A 380 -26.33 15.46 -5.40
CA LYS A 380 -27.80 15.43 -5.23
C LYS A 380 -28.23 16.23 -4.00
N ASP A 381 -27.38 17.15 -3.54
CA ASP A 381 -27.63 17.95 -2.34
C ASP A 381 -28.98 18.65 -2.42
N GLU A 382 -29.32 19.25 -3.57
CA GLU A 382 -30.62 19.89 -3.79
C GLU A 382 -31.82 18.95 -3.58
N LYS A 383 -31.76 17.71 -4.08
CA LYS A 383 -32.84 16.72 -3.91
C LYS A 383 -32.97 16.24 -2.47
N ILE A 384 -31.84 16.10 -1.77
CA ILE A 384 -31.80 15.72 -0.36
C ILE A 384 -32.35 16.85 0.50
N LEU A 385 -31.90 18.08 0.27
CA LEU A 385 -32.35 19.26 1.00
C LEU A 385 -33.85 19.52 0.74
N GLN A 386 -34.34 19.34 -0.47
CA GLN A 386 -35.77 19.46 -0.78
C GLN A 386 -36.62 18.45 0.02
N ALA A 387 -36.21 17.19 0.08
CA ALA A 387 -36.91 16.16 0.87
C ALA A 387 -36.88 16.41 2.39
N LEU A 388 -35.94 17.25 2.86
CA LEU A 388 -35.84 17.70 4.26
C LEU A 388 -36.64 18.97 4.52
N ILE A 389 -36.76 19.87 3.55
CA ILE A 389 -37.67 21.03 3.61
C ILE A 389 -39.13 20.53 3.72
N ASP A 390 -39.49 19.50 2.95
CA ASP A 390 -40.79 18.83 3.05
C ASP A 390 -41.02 18.15 4.44
N ALA A 391 -39.98 18.10 5.29
CA ALA A 391 -40.00 17.52 6.63
C ALA A 391 -40.13 18.55 7.77
N ASP A 392 -40.60 19.78 7.48
CA ASP A 392 -40.84 20.86 8.45
C ASP A 392 -39.57 21.54 8.99
N ILE A 393 -38.55 21.64 8.12
CA ILE A 393 -37.30 22.37 8.39
C ILE A 393 -37.39 23.74 7.71
N GLU A 394 -37.36 24.81 8.50
CA GLU A 394 -37.49 26.18 8.00
C GLU A 394 -36.16 26.78 7.56
N ASN A 395 -35.10 26.63 8.36
CA ASN A 395 -33.78 27.17 8.00
C ASN A 395 -32.73 26.07 7.87
N ILE A 396 -32.05 26.13 6.73
CA ILE A 396 -30.92 25.29 6.37
C ILE A 396 -29.73 26.22 6.15
N THR A 397 -28.68 26.07 6.96
CA THR A 397 -27.45 26.85 6.79
C THR A 397 -26.32 25.92 6.36
N HIS A 398 -25.69 26.22 5.23
CA HIS A 398 -24.52 25.49 4.76
C HIS A 398 -23.26 26.00 5.46
N HIS A 399 -22.52 25.10 6.10
CA HIS A 399 -21.29 25.39 6.84
C HIS A 399 -20.02 25.12 6.04
N GLY A 400 -20.15 24.63 4.80
CA GLY A 400 -19.02 24.29 3.93
C GLY A 400 -18.75 22.79 3.82
N LYS A 401 -17.57 22.45 3.29
CA LYS A 401 -17.11 21.07 3.05
C LYS A 401 -16.19 20.59 4.15
N TYR A 402 -16.60 19.58 4.91
CA TYR A 402 -15.84 19.00 6.01
C TYR A 402 -15.32 17.60 5.65
N PHE A 403 -14.21 17.21 6.27
CA PHE A 403 -13.44 15.97 6.06
C PHE A 403 -12.85 15.81 4.65
N SER A 404 -11.51 15.73 4.57
CA SER A 404 -10.81 15.75 3.28
C SER A 404 -10.95 14.48 2.44
N TRP A 405 -11.33 13.35 3.04
CA TRP A 405 -11.37 12.07 2.32
C TRP A 405 -12.70 11.86 1.59
N LEU A 406 -13.84 12.03 2.27
CA LEU A 406 -15.16 11.78 1.70
C LEU A 406 -15.86 13.08 1.26
N TYR A 407 -15.30 14.24 1.63
CA TYR A 407 -15.80 15.59 1.37
C TYR A 407 -17.31 15.67 1.63
N TYR A 408 -17.70 15.97 2.85
CA TYR A 408 -19.11 16.15 3.21
C TYR A 408 -19.50 17.61 3.17
N ASN A 409 -20.57 17.94 2.47
CA ASN A 409 -21.27 19.19 2.72
C ASN A 409 -21.99 19.08 4.06
N VAL A 410 -21.75 20.06 4.95
CA VAL A 410 -22.32 20.09 6.29
C VAL A 410 -23.37 21.18 6.35
N TYR A 411 -24.55 20.83 6.85
CA TYR A 411 -25.68 21.73 6.99
C TYR A 411 -26.17 21.72 8.44
N SER A 412 -26.51 22.88 8.99
CA SER A 412 -27.34 22.94 10.20
C SER A 412 -28.80 23.09 9.81
N LEU A 413 -29.65 22.31 10.45
CA LEU A 413 -31.08 22.30 10.24
C LEU A 413 -31.76 22.83 11.50
N SER A 414 -32.70 23.76 11.33
CA SER A 414 -33.52 24.28 12.42
C SER A 414 -35.01 24.14 12.08
N LYS A 415 -35.78 23.71 13.07
CA LYS A 415 -37.23 23.54 12.95
C LYS A 415 -37.96 24.85 13.26
N SER A 416 -39.14 25.02 12.67
CA SER A 416 -40.01 26.16 12.95
C SER A 416 -40.39 26.24 14.42
N SER A 417 -40.15 27.40 15.04
CA SER A 417 -40.64 27.71 16.38
C SER A 417 -42.08 28.23 16.39
N LYS A 418 -42.73 28.38 15.22
CA LYS A 418 -44.11 28.90 15.19
C LYS A 418 -45.09 27.86 15.72
N GLU A 419 -45.86 28.29 16.72
CA GLU A 419 -47.02 27.61 17.28
C GLU A 419 -48.21 27.64 16.32
#